data_AF-A0A920AEC3-F1
#
_entry.id   AF-A0A920AEC3-F1
#
_cell.length_a   1.000
_cell.length_b   1.000
_cell.length_c   1.000
_cell.angle_alpha   90.00
_cell.angle_beta   90.00
_cell.angle_gamma   90.00
#
_symmetry.space_group_name_H-M   'P 1'
#
loop_
_entity.id
_entity.type
_entity.pdbx_description
1 polymer ?
#
loop_
_entity_poly.entity_id
_entity_poly.type
_entity_poly.pdbx_seq_one_letter_code
_entity_poly.pdbx_strand_id
1 'polypeptide(L)'
;MEYFSTYIDPENSNIEVLFDPIIDDLVIVKDYLGNAYLPQWSFNGIGNAQIGYGYYVKTTVSTSLIFYGAYLTPEENPITISSGWNIIGYLRTTPSPLEEIFESLVALDLIVIIKDYLGAAYLPEFDFNGIGDLNPGQGYQIKANGDFILQY
;
A
#
# COMPACT_ATOMS: atom_id res chain seq x y z
N MET A 1 -2.98 -10.28 8.70
CA MET A 1 -3.11 -9.78 7.33
C MET A 1 -2.38 -8.47 7.36
N GLU A 2 -1.28 -8.39 6.64
CA GLU A 2 -0.42 -7.21 6.60
C GLU A 2 -0.79 -6.35 5.41
N TYR A 3 -0.48 -5.06 5.50
CA TYR A 3 -0.60 -4.11 4.40
C TYR A 3 0.82 -3.89 3.90
N PHE A 4 1.09 -4.41 2.72
CA PHE A 4 2.39 -4.41 2.11
C PHE A 4 2.46 -3.37 0.99
N SER A 5 3.61 -2.73 0.82
CA SER A 5 3.93 -1.98 -0.39
C SER A 5 5.43 -1.99 -0.66
N THR A 6 5.82 -1.50 -1.83
CA THR A 6 7.23 -1.36 -2.20
C THR A 6 7.53 0.05 -2.72
N TYR A 7 8.72 0.55 -2.39
CA TYR A 7 9.34 1.74 -2.98
C TYR A 7 10.37 1.37 -4.07
N ILE A 8 10.39 0.10 -4.47
CA ILE A 8 11.24 -0.44 -5.54
C ILE A 8 10.37 -0.65 -6.79
N ASP A 9 10.87 -0.22 -7.94
CA ASP A 9 10.39 -0.60 -9.27
C ASP A 9 11.05 -1.92 -9.69
N PRO A 10 10.33 -3.06 -9.59
CA PRO A 10 10.90 -4.37 -9.91
C PRO A 10 11.01 -4.57 -11.42
N GLU A 11 12.04 -5.28 -11.87
CA GLU A 11 12.19 -5.63 -13.30
C GLU A 11 10.99 -6.43 -13.84
N ASN A 12 10.33 -7.18 -12.95
CA ASN A 12 9.10 -7.88 -13.25
C ASN A 12 8.06 -7.62 -12.16
N SER A 13 7.01 -6.88 -12.50
CA SER A 13 5.94 -6.52 -11.57
C SER A 13 4.84 -7.58 -11.43
N ASN A 14 4.93 -8.73 -12.10
CA ASN A 14 3.94 -9.79 -11.93
C ASN A 14 3.91 -10.30 -10.48
N ILE A 15 2.74 -10.27 -9.84
CA ILE A 15 2.55 -10.69 -8.45
C ILE A 15 3.01 -12.14 -8.20
N GLU A 16 2.84 -13.05 -9.17
CA GLU A 16 3.36 -14.42 -9.05
C GLU A 16 4.88 -14.42 -8.85
N VAL A 17 5.60 -13.64 -9.66
CA VAL A 17 7.07 -13.57 -9.60
C VAL A 17 7.53 -12.82 -8.36
N LEU A 18 6.84 -11.73 -8.02
CA LEU A 18 7.14 -10.92 -6.85
C LEU A 18 7.02 -11.70 -5.53
N PHE A 19 6.06 -12.61 -5.44
CA PHE A 19 5.79 -13.37 -4.22
C PHE A 19 6.29 -14.82 -4.26
N ASP A 20 6.87 -15.26 -5.37
CA ASP A 20 7.50 -16.59 -5.53
C ASP A 20 8.50 -16.93 -4.40
N PRO A 21 9.36 -15.99 -3.92
CA PRO A 21 10.31 -16.31 -2.85
C PRO A 21 9.67 -16.75 -1.53
N ILE A 22 8.38 -16.46 -1.31
CA ILE A 22 7.63 -16.81 -0.11
C ILE A 22 6.42 -17.70 -0.41
N ILE A 23 6.39 -18.35 -1.57
CA ILE A 23 5.22 -19.05 -2.11
C ILE A 23 4.68 -20.14 -1.17
N ASP A 24 5.57 -20.86 -0.48
CA ASP A 24 5.22 -21.95 0.43
C ASP A 24 4.46 -21.46 1.68
N ASP A 25 4.73 -20.21 2.09
CA ASP A 25 4.10 -19.58 3.25
C ASP A 25 2.93 -18.67 2.85
N LEU A 26 2.78 -18.37 1.56
CA LEU A 26 1.80 -17.42 1.05
C LEU A 26 0.39 -18.02 0.98
N VAL A 27 -0.56 -17.38 1.66
CA VAL A 27 -1.99 -17.75 1.58
C VAL A 27 -2.69 -16.98 0.49
N ILE A 28 -2.53 -15.65 0.48
CA ILE A 28 -3.24 -14.76 -0.45
C ILE A 28 -2.58 -13.38 -0.52
N VAL A 29 -2.62 -12.79 -1.71
CA VAL A 29 -2.41 -11.35 -1.94
C VAL A 29 -3.70 -10.75 -2.51
N LYS A 30 -4.10 -9.55 -2.08
CA LYS A 30 -5.24 -8.82 -2.66
C LYS A 30 -4.93 -7.35 -2.92
N ASP A 31 -5.52 -6.80 -3.97
CA ASP A 31 -5.61 -5.35 -4.15
C ASP A 31 -6.87 -4.78 -3.44
N TYR A 32 -7.11 -3.47 -3.57
CA TYR A 32 -8.31 -2.83 -3.01
C TYR A 32 -9.59 -3.06 -3.82
N LEU A 33 -9.47 -3.47 -5.10
CA LEU A 33 -10.61 -3.77 -5.98
C LEU A 33 -11.18 -5.17 -5.72
N GLY A 34 -10.48 -5.99 -4.93
CA GLY A 34 -10.88 -7.35 -4.58
C GLY A 34 -10.29 -8.42 -5.48
N ASN A 35 -9.42 -8.05 -6.43
CA ASN A 35 -8.63 -9.02 -7.17
C ASN A 35 -7.67 -9.72 -6.21
N ALA A 36 -7.40 -11.00 -6.49
CA ALA A 36 -6.59 -11.82 -5.59
C ALA A 36 -5.58 -12.68 -6.37
N TYR A 37 -4.42 -12.87 -5.75
CA TYR A 37 -3.50 -13.94 -6.08
C TYR A 37 -3.59 -15.03 -5.02
N LEU A 38 -3.85 -16.25 -5.47
CA LEU A 38 -4.17 -17.42 -4.67
C LEU A 38 -3.30 -18.59 -5.16
N PRO A 39 -2.10 -18.76 -4.61
CA PRO A 39 -1.10 -19.69 -5.15
C PRO A 39 -1.56 -21.15 -5.09
N GLN A 40 -2.25 -21.55 -4.02
CA GLN A 40 -2.80 -22.91 -3.87
C GLN A 40 -3.81 -23.30 -4.95
N TRP A 41 -4.43 -22.32 -5.61
CA TRP A 41 -5.38 -22.55 -6.70
C TRP A 41 -4.80 -22.17 -8.06
N SER A 42 -3.50 -21.84 -8.12
CA SER A 42 -2.82 -21.35 -9.32
C SER A 42 -3.60 -20.23 -10.01
N PHE A 43 -4.18 -19.33 -9.20
CA PHE A 43 -5.06 -18.26 -9.67
C PHE A 43 -4.42 -16.91 -9.41
N ASN A 44 -4.27 -16.11 -10.47
CA ASN A 44 -3.78 -14.74 -10.41
C ASN A 44 -4.75 -13.81 -11.11
N GLY A 45 -5.59 -13.16 -10.31
CA GLY A 45 -6.52 -12.12 -10.77
C GLY A 45 -5.94 -10.71 -10.71
N ILE A 46 -4.77 -10.51 -10.08
CA ILE A 46 -4.15 -9.17 -9.95
C ILE A 46 -3.30 -8.87 -11.20
N GLY A 47 -2.56 -9.86 -11.68
CA GLY A 47 -1.57 -9.67 -12.75
C GLY A 47 -0.34 -8.95 -12.22
N ASN A 48 -0.13 -7.72 -12.71
CA ASN A 48 1.03 -6.91 -12.34
C ASN A 48 0.73 -5.95 -11.19
N ALA A 49 1.61 -5.91 -10.21
CA ALA A 49 1.62 -4.90 -9.17
C ALA A 49 1.76 -3.50 -9.79
N GLN A 50 0.86 -2.62 -9.41
CA GLN A 50 0.88 -1.20 -9.74
C GLN A 50 1.79 -0.45 -8.77
N ILE A 51 2.63 0.43 -9.32
CA ILE A 51 3.50 1.33 -8.57
C ILE A 51 2.66 2.24 -7.66
N GLY A 52 3.11 2.45 -6.42
CA GLY A 52 2.43 3.32 -5.47
C GLY A 52 1.18 2.74 -4.81
N TYR A 53 0.73 1.55 -5.21
CA TYR A 53 -0.38 0.86 -4.55
C TYR A 53 0.13 -0.13 -3.52
N GLY A 54 -0.64 -0.31 -2.46
CA GLY A 54 -0.39 -1.38 -1.48
C GLY A 54 -1.14 -2.66 -1.82
N TYR A 55 -0.94 -3.69 -1.01
CA TYR A 55 -1.62 -4.98 -1.13
C TYR A 55 -1.87 -5.58 0.24
N TYR A 56 -2.99 -6.29 0.38
CA TYR A 56 -3.25 -7.11 1.56
C TYR A 56 -2.54 -8.45 1.39
N VAL A 57 -1.66 -8.79 2.32
CA VAL A 57 -0.90 -10.05 2.28
C VAL A 57 -1.21 -10.88 3.51
N LYS A 58 -1.41 -12.18 3.31
CA LYS A 58 -1.49 -13.14 4.40
C LYS A 58 -0.53 -14.29 4.16
N THR A 59 0.30 -14.54 5.16
CA THR A 59 1.17 -15.70 5.24
C THR A 59 0.72 -16.63 6.38
N THR A 60 1.21 -17.87 6.37
CA THR A 60 1.00 -18.85 7.45
C THR A 60 1.94 -18.63 8.62
N VAL A 61 3.12 -18.06 8.37
CA VAL A 61 4.16 -17.74 9.35
C VAL A 61 4.76 -16.35 9.08
N SER A 62 5.58 -15.84 10.00
CA SER A 62 6.33 -14.60 9.77
C SER A 62 7.43 -14.87 8.73
N THR A 63 7.43 -14.10 7.65
CA THR A 63 8.32 -14.31 6.50
C THR A 63 8.86 -12.96 6.03
N SER A 64 10.09 -12.96 5.51
CA SER A 64 10.71 -11.79 4.90
C SER A 64 10.68 -11.90 3.38
N LEU A 65 10.29 -10.82 2.71
CA LEU A 65 10.28 -10.72 1.26
C LEU A 65 11.23 -9.58 0.83
N ILE A 66 12.08 -9.85 -0.16
CA ILE A 66 13.06 -8.89 -0.67
C ILE A 66 12.78 -8.64 -2.15
N PHE A 67 12.70 -7.37 -2.53
CA PHE A 67 12.55 -6.95 -3.92
C PHE A 67 13.87 -6.42 -4.47
N TYR A 68 14.12 -6.74 -5.74
CA TYR A 68 15.26 -6.24 -6.50
C TYR A 68 14.76 -5.37 -7.64
N GLY A 69 15.40 -4.22 -7.83
CA GLY A 69 14.98 -3.24 -8.84
C GLY A 69 15.55 -1.85 -8.57
N ALA A 70 14.99 -0.84 -9.25
CA ALA A 70 15.37 0.55 -9.07
C ALA A 70 14.57 1.18 -7.92
N TYR A 71 15.15 2.18 -7.24
CA TYR A 71 14.38 2.99 -6.30
C TYR A 71 13.43 3.90 -7.07
N LEU A 72 12.19 4.00 -6.60
CA LEU A 72 11.22 4.95 -7.12
C LEU A 72 11.54 6.36 -6.60
N THR A 73 11.40 7.35 -7.49
CA THR A 73 11.36 8.77 -7.11
C THR A 73 9.90 9.12 -6.80
N PRO A 74 9.51 9.38 -5.53
CA PRO A 74 8.10 9.60 -5.17
C PRO A 74 7.44 10.74 -5.96
N GLU A 75 8.19 11.79 -6.27
CA GLU A 75 7.73 12.97 -7.00
C GLU A 75 7.42 12.68 -8.48
N GLU A 76 8.04 11.63 -9.06
CA GLU A 76 7.81 11.19 -10.44
C GLU A 76 6.73 10.11 -10.53
N ASN A 77 6.24 9.61 -9.39
CA ASN A 77 5.31 8.48 -9.28
C ASN A 77 4.04 8.88 -8.51
N PRO A 78 3.21 9.79 -9.07
CA PRO A 78 1.96 10.20 -8.44
C PRO A 78 0.99 9.01 -8.28
N ILE A 79 0.30 8.96 -7.15
CA ILE A 79 -0.60 7.86 -6.81
C ILE A 79 -2.03 8.32 -7.00
N THR A 80 -2.74 7.72 -7.95
CA THR A 80 -4.18 7.98 -8.13
C THR A 80 -4.98 7.26 -7.06
N ILE A 81 -5.85 7.99 -6.36
CA ILE A 81 -6.72 7.47 -5.32
C ILE A 81 -8.16 7.75 -5.75
N SER A 82 -8.98 6.71 -5.81
CA SER A 82 -10.40 6.84 -6.15
C SER A 82 -11.25 7.09 -4.90
N SER A 83 -12.45 7.63 -5.07
CA SER A 83 -13.43 7.73 -3.99
C SER A 83 -13.74 6.35 -3.41
N GLY A 84 -13.89 6.29 -2.08
CA GLY A 84 -14.06 5.04 -1.36
C GLY A 84 -12.74 4.46 -0.84
N TRP A 85 -12.68 3.14 -0.71
CA TRP A 85 -11.55 2.44 -0.10
C TRP A 85 -10.45 2.14 -1.11
N ASN A 86 -9.22 2.49 -0.75
CA ASN A 86 -8.01 2.16 -1.49
C ASN A 86 -6.96 1.62 -0.53
N ILE A 87 -5.90 1.06 -1.09
CA ILE A 87 -4.68 0.73 -0.36
C ILE A 87 -3.50 1.33 -1.10
N ILE A 88 -2.75 2.19 -0.42
CA ILE A 88 -1.64 2.94 -1.01
C ILE A 88 -0.32 2.46 -0.41
N GLY A 89 0.74 2.59 -1.18
CA GLY A 89 2.09 2.33 -0.74
C GLY A 89 2.83 3.59 -0.33
N TYR A 90 3.78 3.43 0.59
CA TYR A 90 4.73 4.48 0.94
C TYR A 90 6.02 4.36 0.11
N LEU A 91 6.31 5.39 -0.69
CA LEU A 91 7.37 5.37 -1.72
C LEU A 91 8.72 5.93 -1.24
N ARG A 92 8.78 6.65 -0.12
CA ARG A 92 10.06 7.15 0.40
C ARG A 92 10.81 6.04 1.15
N THR A 93 12.14 6.16 1.21
CA THR A 93 13.03 5.18 1.86
C THR A 93 13.26 5.47 3.36
N THR A 94 12.81 6.61 3.85
CA THR A 94 12.88 7.02 5.26
C THR A 94 11.48 7.30 5.80
N PRO A 95 11.21 7.06 7.09
CA PRO A 95 9.94 7.46 7.68
C PRO A 95 9.65 8.95 7.53
N SER A 96 8.37 9.30 7.43
CA SER A 96 7.91 10.70 7.35
C SER A 96 6.56 10.84 8.05
N PRO A 97 6.29 11.97 8.71
CA PRO A 97 5.00 12.20 9.36
C PRO A 97 3.85 12.10 8.36
N LEU A 98 2.81 11.34 8.72
CA LEU A 98 1.62 11.20 7.90
C LEU A 98 0.96 12.56 7.65
N GLU A 99 0.85 13.38 8.70
CA GLU A 99 0.20 14.69 8.64
C GLU A 99 0.83 15.61 7.59
N GLU A 100 2.16 15.60 7.47
CA GLU A 100 2.86 16.42 6.47
C GLU A 100 2.53 15.99 5.04
N ILE A 101 2.42 14.68 4.79
CA ILE A 101 2.15 14.14 3.45
C ILE A 101 0.69 14.38 3.03
N PHE A 102 -0.24 14.30 3.99
CA PHE A 102 -1.68 14.39 3.72
C PHE A 102 -2.29 15.77 4.02
N GLU A 103 -1.52 16.74 4.51
CA GLU A 103 -2.01 18.07 4.94
C GLU A 103 -2.91 18.73 3.89
N SER A 104 -2.43 18.80 2.64
CA SER A 104 -3.18 19.43 1.54
C SER A 104 -4.48 18.70 1.20
N LEU A 105 -4.50 17.37 1.31
CA LEU A 105 -5.66 16.54 1.01
C LEU A 105 -6.70 16.58 2.13
N VAL A 106 -6.24 16.70 3.38
CA VAL A 106 -7.08 16.92 4.55
C VAL A 106 -7.74 18.30 4.50
N ALA A 107 -6.99 19.34 4.12
CA ALA A 107 -7.53 20.69 3.95
C ALA A 107 -8.64 20.77 2.87
N LEU A 108 -8.62 19.84 1.91
CA LEU A 108 -9.64 19.70 0.86
C LEU A 108 -10.80 18.75 1.23
N ASP A 109 -10.83 18.23 2.46
CA ASP A 109 -11.84 17.27 2.94
C ASP A 109 -11.92 15.97 2.09
N LEU A 110 -10.77 15.57 1.52
CA LEU A 110 -10.68 14.38 0.65
C LEU A 110 -10.41 13.11 1.45
N ILE A 111 -9.86 13.20 2.66
CA ILE A 111 -9.47 12.06 3.49
C ILE A 111 -10.48 11.86 4.62
N VAL A 112 -11.10 10.67 4.66
CA VAL A 112 -12.01 10.28 5.74
C VAL A 112 -11.25 9.56 6.85
N ILE A 113 -10.43 8.59 6.49
CA ILE A 113 -9.66 7.77 7.44
C ILE A 113 -8.47 7.12 6.72
N ILE A 114 -7.33 7.04 7.40
CA ILE A 114 -6.19 6.21 7.01
C ILE A 114 -5.94 5.18 8.11
N LYS A 115 -5.56 3.95 7.74
CA LYS A 115 -5.24 2.87 8.68
C LYS A 115 -3.97 2.15 8.30
N ASP A 116 -3.21 1.77 9.31
CA ASP A 116 -2.14 0.78 9.17
C ASP A 116 -2.67 -0.66 9.34
N TYR A 117 -1.79 -1.65 9.20
CA TYR A 117 -2.14 -3.05 9.35
C TYR A 117 -2.35 -3.49 10.81
N LEU A 118 -1.91 -2.69 11.79
CA LEU A 118 -2.09 -2.92 13.22
C LEU A 118 -3.45 -2.41 13.73
N GLY A 119 -4.16 -1.65 12.90
CA GLY A 119 -5.46 -1.05 13.22
C GLY A 119 -5.36 0.34 13.83
N ALA A 120 -4.16 0.93 13.88
CA ALA A 120 -4.01 2.35 14.17
C ALA A 120 -4.66 3.17 13.05
N ALA A 121 -5.27 4.29 13.41
CA ALA A 121 -6.03 5.11 12.49
C ALA A 121 -5.61 6.58 12.57
N TYR A 122 -5.65 7.24 11.42
CA TYR A 122 -5.66 8.68 11.30
C TYR A 122 -7.05 9.14 10.88
N LEU A 123 -7.61 10.04 11.67
CA LEU A 123 -8.99 10.52 11.60
C LEU A 123 -8.95 12.06 11.64
N PRO A 124 -8.83 12.73 10.48
CA PRO A 124 -8.66 14.18 10.42
C PRO A 124 -9.82 14.95 11.04
N GLU A 125 -11.06 14.48 10.86
CA GLU A 125 -12.27 15.11 11.43
C GLU A 125 -12.25 15.17 12.96
N PHE A 126 -11.56 14.23 13.60
CA PHE A 126 -11.44 14.14 15.05
C PHE A 126 -10.11 14.68 15.59
N ASP A 127 -9.28 15.28 14.71
CA ASP A 127 -7.93 15.72 15.03
C ASP A 127 -7.10 14.62 15.71
N PHE A 128 -7.23 13.39 15.21
CA PHE A 128 -6.65 12.21 15.83
C PHE A 128 -5.68 11.51 14.88
N ASN A 129 -4.43 11.37 15.34
CA ASN A 129 -3.39 10.61 14.65
C ASN A 129 -2.83 9.51 15.56
N GLY A 130 -3.28 8.28 15.32
CA GLY A 130 -2.74 7.09 15.99
C GLY A 130 -1.62 6.38 15.23
N ILE A 131 -1.33 6.77 13.98
CA ILE A 131 -0.32 6.13 13.13
C ILE A 131 1.06 6.75 13.36
N GLY A 132 1.14 8.09 13.41
CA GLY A 132 2.39 8.83 13.47
C GLY A 132 3.06 8.92 12.10
N ASP A 133 4.14 8.16 11.92
CA ASP A 133 4.94 8.18 10.69
C ASP A 133 4.54 7.08 9.70
N LEU A 134 4.58 7.40 8.42
CA LEU A 134 4.55 6.41 7.35
C LEU A 134 5.92 5.78 7.21
N ASN A 135 5.97 4.44 7.10
CA ASN A 135 7.21 3.68 7.10
C ASN A 135 7.44 2.95 5.76
N PRO A 136 8.69 2.89 5.27
CA PRO A 136 9.04 2.15 4.06
C PRO A 136 8.64 0.67 4.16
N GLY A 137 8.06 0.14 3.08
CA GLY A 137 7.59 -1.24 3.00
C GLY A 137 6.17 -1.49 3.54
N GLN A 138 5.54 -0.48 4.15
CA GLN A 138 4.18 -0.58 4.67
C GLN A 138 3.16 0.03 3.70
N GLY A 139 2.06 -0.70 3.50
CA GLY A 139 0.86 -0.18 2.87
C GLY A 139 -0.08 0.46 3.89
N TYR A 140 -0.91 1.38 3.42
CA TYR A 140 -1.90 2.07 4.24
C TYR A 140 -3.27 2.01 3.56
N GLN A 141 -4.29 1.61 4.32
CA GLN A 141 -5.66 1.59 3.84
C GLN A 141 -6.25 2.99 4.01
N ILE A 142 -6.71 3.58 2.91
CA ILE A 142 -7.25 4.94 2.89
C ILE A 142 -8.70 4.93 2.42
N LYS A 143 -9.55 5.71 3.07
CA LYS A 143 -10.89 6.01 2.57
C LYS A 143 -10.96 7.46 2.14
N ALA A 144 -11.29 7.67 0.88
CA ALA A 144 -11.40 8.98 0.25
C ALA A 144 -12.86 9.38 0.02
N ASN A 145 -13.15 10.69 0.12
CA ASN A 145 -14.45 11.26 -0.25
C ASN A 145 -14.58 11.50 -1.76
N GLY A 146 -13.47 11.69 -2.48
CA GLY A 146 -13.44 11.94 -3.92
C GLY A 146 -12.20 11.36 -4.58
N ASP A 147 -12.14 11.45 -5.90
CA ASP A 147 -10.95 11.06 -6.67
C ASP A 147 -9.90 12.16 -6.58
N PHE A 148 -8.65 11.79 -6.29
CA PHE A 148 -7.53 12.72 -6.27
C PHE A 148 -6.21 12.02 -6.57
N ILE A 149 -5.16 12.81 -6.71
CA ILE A 149 -3.80 12.32 -6.92
C ILE A 149 -2.97 12.73 -5.71
N LEU A 150 -2.38 11.75 -5.05
CA LEU A 150 -1.38 11.97 -4.01
C LEU A 150 -0.02 12.23 -4.67
N GLN A 151 0.57 13.36 -4.31
CA GLN A 151 1.94 13.74 -4.64
C GLN A 151 2.72 13.92 -3.34
N TYR A 152 3.99 13.53 -3.33
CA TYR A 152 4.89 13.60 -2.19
C TYR A 152 5.58 14.95 -2.04
#